data_AF-A0A9Q9EUX6-F1
#
_entry.id   AF-A0A9Q9EUX6-F1
#
_cell.length_a   1.000
_cell.length_b   1.000
_cell.length_c   1.000
_cell.angle_alpha   90.00
_cell.angle_beta   90.00
_cell.angle_gamma   90.00
#
_symmetry.space_group_name_H-M   'P 1'
#
loop_
_entity.id
_entity.type
_entity.pdbx_description
1 polymer ?
#
loop_
_entity_poly.entity_id
_entity_poly.type
_entity_poly.pdbx_seq_one_letter_code
_entity_poly.pdbx_strand_id
1 'polypeptide(L)'
;MNCKTKKDLKVLSYTRILCSLFFLIFTVQVFAGTELMEKMVESINRGILLKEYDKAFTNSLFVLRNYKDQELPIDVEDACKRAVASWLSYLENEKKWEEIIYTEQKLSYAPDSIKKLSKIPVDKAIEKLKTSSALPDWLKNNPVEHRLPQVESGINESASVSIPKESGVLTIEDKIQILEEQRKIFKEFLYNMKKMEKEQEKIRYSERELYEKKRLEMDLAKIEADNELRKYIGEIVEDNKRNTNKIIIMVLIAASIFCICLTTVIIVLVLVNKNKRS
;
A
#
# COMPACT_ATOMS: atom_id res chain seq x y z
N MET A 1 54.09 -30.95 41.00
CA MET A 1 53.77 -30.08 39.84
C MET A 1 52.26 -29.89 39.75
N ASN A 2 51.85 -28.67 39.41
CA ASN A 2 50.65 -27.97 39.90
C ASN A 2 49.30 -28.57 39.50
N CYS A 3 48.47 -28.89 40.50
CA CYS A 3 47.06 -29.23 40.29
C CYS A 3 46.21 -27.99 39.91
N LYS A 4 46.72 -26.78 40.14
CA LYS A 4 46.08 -25.50 39.75
C LYS A 4 45.94 -25.35 38.23
N THR A 5 46.97 -25.70 37.46
CA THR A 5 46.98 -25.47 36.00
C THR A 5 45.94 -26.29 35.22
N LYS A 6 45.46 -27.42 35.77
CA LYS A 6 44.40 -28.22 35.14
C LYS A 6 43.00 -27.63 35.29
N LYS A 7 42.74 -26.88 36.36
CA LYS A 7 41.44 -26.20 36.54
C LYS A 7 41.35 -24.98 35.64
N ASP A 8 42.44 -24.22 35.53
CA ASP A 8 42.49 -23.01 34.70
C ASP A 8 42.33 -23.33 33.21
N LEU A 9 42.89 -24.45 32.73
CA LEU A 9 42.70 -24.90 31.34
C LEU A 9 41.25 -25.25 31.00
N LYS A 10 40.49 -25.82 31.95
CA LYS A 10 39.08 -26.16 31.73
C LYS A 10 38.20 -24.91 31.63
N VAL A 11 38.45 -23.91 32.49
CA VAL A 11 37.69 -22.64 32.48
C VAL A 11 37.91 -21.86 31.18
N LEU A 12 39.14 -21.84 30.67
CA LEU A 12 39.47 -21.26 29.35
C LEU A 12 38.79 -21.99 28.18
N SER A 13 38.55 -23.30 28.30
CA SER A 13 37.82 -24.06 27.27
C SER A 13 36.34 -23.73 27.25
N TYR A 14 35.68 -23.64 28.42
CA TYR A 14 34.25 -23.35 28.48
C TYR A 14 33.91 -21.93 28.02
N THR A 15 34.73 -20.95 28.37
CA THR A 15 34.55 -19.55 27.95
C THR A 15 34.64 -19.37 26.43
N ARG A 16 35.56 -20.07 25.76
CA ARG A 16 35.66 -20.07 24.29
C ARG A 16 34.44 -20.68 23.61
N ILE A 17 33.91 -21.78 24.13
CA ILE A 17 32.70 -22.43 23.60
C ILE A 17 31.49 -21.50 23.75
N LEU A 18 31.32 -20.89 24.92
CA LEU A 18 30.23 -19.94 25.18
C LEU A 18 30.31 -18.70 24.27
N CYS A 19 31.51 -18.13 24.08
CA CYS A 19 31.69 -17.01 23.15
C CYS A 19 31.38 -17.41 21.71
N SER A 20 31.81 -18.60 21.27
CA SER A 20 31.52 -19.08 19.91
C SER A 20 30.03 -19.31 19.67
N LEU A 21 29.31 -19.85 20.66
CA LEU A 21 27.85 -20.04 20.58
C LEU A 21 27.12 -18.70 20.56
N PHE A 22 27.52 -17.74 21.40
CA PHE A 22 26.94 -16.41 21.42
C PHE A 22 27.13 -15.69 20.08
N PHE A 23 28.35 -15.76 19.50
CA PHE A 23 28.63 -15.17 18.20
C PHE A 23 27.81 -15.81 17.08
N LEU A 24 27.62 -17.13 17.13
CA LEU A 24 26.80 -17.86 16.16
C LEU A 24 25.32 -17.45 16.27
N ILE A 25 24.76 -17.34 17.47
CA ILE A 25 23.38 -16.89 17.68
C ILE A 25 23.20 -15.45 17.21
N PHE A 26 24.15 -14.56 17.53
CA PHE A 26 24.10 -13.15 17.14
C PHE A 26 24.14 -12.98 15.62
N THR A 27 25.03 -13.68 14.92
CA THR A 27 25.10 -13.63 13.45
C THR A 27 23.80 -14.11 12.80
N VAL A 28 23.19 -15.21 13.27
CA VAL A 28 21.91 -15.71 12.73
C VAL A 28 20.79 -14.69 12.89
N GLN A 29 20.72 -13.98 14.02
CA GLN A 29 19.70 -12.94 14.24
C GLN A 29 19.88 -11.74 13.31
N VAL A 30 21.13 -11.30 13.07
CA VAL A 30 21.42 -10.19 12.16
C VAL A 30 21.06 -10.55 10.71
N PHE A 31 21.43 -11.75 10.25
CA PHE A 31 21.13 -12.20 8.87
C PHE A 31 19.63 -12.45 8.62
N ALA A 32 18.90 -12.94 9.62
CA ALA A 32 17.45 -13.16 9.46
C ALA A 32 16.67 -11.84 9.32
N GLY A 33 17.15 -10.76 9.94
CA GLY A 33 16.53 -9.43 9.84
C GLY A 33 16.67 -8.81 8.45
N THR A 34 17.83 -8.97 7.80
CA THR A 34 18.10 -8.35 6.49
C THR A 34 17.27 -8.98 5.38
N GLU A 35 17.16 -10.31 5.34
CA GLU A 35 16.39 -11.01 4.30
C GLU A 35 14.89 -10.69 4.37
N LEU A 36 14.35 -10.57 5.58
CA LEU A 36 12.96 -10.16 5.77
C LEU A 36 12.73 -8.74 5.22
N MET A 37 13.65 -7.82 5.45
CA MET A 37 13.52 -6.44 4.99
C MET A 37 13.65 -6.32 3.48
N GLU A 38 14.56 -7.06 2.86
CA GLU A 38 14.66 -7.14 1.39
C GLU A 38 13.35 -7.63 0.77
N LYS A 39 12.75 -8.71 1.31
CA LYS A 39 11.45 -9.21 0.85
C LYS A 39 10.32 -8.20 1.03
N MET A 40 10.36 -7.43 2.11
CA MET A 40 9.37 -6.37 2.34
C MET A 40 9.54 -5.21 1.35
N VAL A 41 10.77 -4.78 1.08
CA VAL A 41 11.06 -3.77 0.04
C VAL A 41 10.63 -4.27 -1.34
N GLU A 42 10.93 -5.52 -1.68
CA GLU A 42 10.48 -6.11 -2.94
C GLU A 42 8.95 -6.14 -3.03
N SER A 43 8.27 -6.54 -1.95
CA SER A 43 6.81 -6.55 -1.88
C SER A 43 6.19 -5.16 -2.01
N ILE A 44 6.80 -4.14 -1.40
CA ILE A 44 6.39 -2.74 -1.55
C ILE A 44 6.53 -2.31 -3.02
N ASN A 45 7.69 -2.52 -3.63
CA ASN A 45 7.94 -2.15 -5.02
C ASN A 45 6.99 -2.87 -5.99
N ARG A 46 6.75 -4.17 -5.76
CA ARG A 46 5.80 -4.96 -6.54
C ARG A 46 4.37 -4.41 -6.40
N GLY A 47 3.94 -4.08 -5.18
CA GLY A 47 2.63 -3.48 -4.93
C GLY A 47 2.45 -2.15 -5.65
N ILE A 48 3.46 -1.28 -5.65
CA ILE A 48 3.44 -0.02 -6.41
C ILE A 48 3.30 -0.29 -7.91
N LEU A 49 4.08 -1.23 -8.46
CA LEU A 49 4.07 -1.58 -9.88
C LEU A 49 2.73 -2.15 -10.35
N LEU A 50 2.10 -2.98 -9.50
CA LEU A 50 0.78 -3.56 -9.75
C LEU A 50 -0.38 -2.61 -9.41
N LYS A 51 -0.08 -1.36 -8.98
CA LYS A 51 -1.06 -0.37 -8.50
C LYS A 51 -1.89 -0.84 -7.30
N GLU A 52 -1.38 -1.79 -6.54
CA GLU A 52 -1.92 -2.25 -5.25
C GLU A 52 -1.40 -1.34 -4.12
N TYR A 53 -1.74 -0.05 -4.20
CA TYR A 53 -1.16 0.98 -3.35
C TYR A 53 -1.49 0.80 -1.86
N ASP A 54 -2.63 0.19 -1.54
CA ASP A 54 -3.05 -0.15 -0.18
C ASP A 54 -2.13 -1.20 0.46
N LYS A 55 -1.78 -2.25 -0.28
CA LYS A 55 -0.85 -3.29 0.17
C LYS A 55 0.57 -2.74 0.30
N ALA A 56 1.03 -1.97 -0.68
CA ALA A 56 2.34 -1.31 -0.62
C ALA A 56 2.45 -0.39 0.60
N PHE A 57 1.40 0.41 0.86
CA PHE A 57 1.34 1.26 2.05
C PHE A 57 1.32 0.46 3.34
N THR A 58 0.52 -0.61 3.43
CA THR A 58 0.46 -1.48 4.62
C THR A 58 1.81 -2.12 4.94
N ASN A 59 2.51 -2.61 3.92
CA ASN A 59 3.86 -3.17 4.08
C ASN A 59 4.86 -2.08 4.50
N SER A 60 4.74 -0.87 3.95
CA SER A 60 5.59 0.25 4.38
C SER A 60 5.37 0.59 5.86
N LEU A 61 4.13 0.60 6.36
CA LEU A 61 3.84 0.83 7.77
C LEU A 61 4.44 -0.25 8.68
N PHE A 62 4.43 -1.51 8.23
CA PHE A 62 5.07 -2.61 8.97
C PHE A 62 6.57 -2.39 9.10
N VAL A 63 7.24 -2.04 7.99
CA VAL A 63 8.67 -1.71 7.99
C VAL A 63 8.95 -0.53 8.92
N LEU A 64 8.21 0.57 8.78
CA LEU A 64 8.40 1.77 9.60
C LEU A 64 8.19 1.51 11.09
N ARG A 65 7.22 0.68 11.45
CA ARG A 65 6.96 0.29 12.85
C ARG A 65 8.07 -0.58 13.43
N ASN A 66 8.79 -1.35 12.63
CA ASN A 66 9.92 -2.15 13.11
C ASN A 66 11.17 -1.30 13.33
N TYR A 67 11.36 -0.24 12.54
CA TYR A 67 12.52 0.64 12.67
C TYR A 67 12.33 1.77 13.69
N LYS A 68 11.11 2.29 13.91
CA LYS A 68 10.78 3.38 14.87
C LYS A 68 11.81 4.52 14.92
N ASP A 69 12.78 4.40 15.83
CA ASP A 69 13.79 5.40 16.17
C ASP A 69 15.19 5.07 15.59
N GLN A 70 15.30 3.98 14.84
CA GLN A 70 16.52 3.55 14.16
C GLN A 70 16.63 4.21 12.79
N GLU A 71 17.86 4.45 12.34
CA GLU A 71 18.12 4.87 10.97
C GLU A 71 17.72 3.76 9.99
N LEU A 72 16.86 4.11 9.02
CA LEU A 72 16.51 3.20 7.94
C LEU A 72 17.65 3.15 6.92
N PRO A 73 17.98 1.97 6.37
CA PRO A 73 18.77 1.90 5.15
C PRO A 73 18.11 2.73 4.03
N ILE A 74 18.92 3.43 3.24
CA ILE A 74 18.46 4.39 2.22
C ILE A 74 17.44 3.75 1.26
N ASP A 75 17.73 2.54 0.77
CA ASP A 75 16.86 1.83 -0.17
C ASP A 75 15.47 1.50 0.42
N VAL A 76 15.45 1.18 1.72
CA VAL A 76 14.23 0.89 2.47
C VAL A 76 13.42 2.17 2.67
N GLU A 77 14.09 3.25 3.07
CA GLU A 77 13.47 4.56 3.23
C GLU A 77 12.83 5.05 1.92
N ASP A 78 13.54 4.93 0.80
CA ASP A 78 13.06 5.35 -0.52
C ASP A 78 11.91 4.49 -1.03
N ALA A 79 11.90 3.18 -0.75
CA ALA A 79 10.75 2.33 -1.02
C ALA A 79 9.52 2.76 -0.22
N CYS A 80 9.68 3.01 1.09
CA CYS A 80 8.60 3.49 1.95
C CYS A 80 8.08 4.87 1.50
N LYS A 81 8.97 5.82 1.17
CA LYS A 81 8.58 7.15 0.64
C LYS A 81 7.73 7.03 -0.61
N ARG A 82 8.15 6.21 -1.58
CA ARG A 82 7.41 5.98 -2.83
C ARG A 82 6.05 5.35 -2.56
N ALA A 83 5.96 4.38 -1.65
CA ALA A 83 4.70 3.74 -1.27
C ALA A 83 3.71 4.73 -0.65
N VAL A 84 4.17 5.52 0.31
CA VAL A 84 3.35 6.54 0.99
C VAL A 84 2.89 7.62 0.01
N ALA A 85 3.79 8.13 -0.83
CA ALA A 85 3.45 9.13 -1.84
C ALA A 85 2.43 8.59 -2.86
N SER A 86 2.60 7.35 -3.32
CA SER A 86 1.68 6.71 -4.27
C SER A 86 0.30 6.50 -3.65
N TRP A 87 0.24 6.07 -2.39
CA TRP A 87 -1.01 5.91 -1.66
C TRP A 87 -1.74 7.24 -1.47
N LEU A 88 -1.04 8.29 -1.05
CA LEU A 88 -1.62 9.63 -0.89
C LEU A 88 -2.14 10.19 -2.23
N SER A 89 -1.37 10.03 -3.31
CA SER A 89 -1.79 10.46 -4.64
C SER A 89 -3.03 9.68 -5.13
N TYR A 90 -3.09 8.37 -4.87
CA TYR A 90 -4.26 7.56 -5.17
C TYR A 90 -5.50 8.06 -4.41
N LEU A 91 -5.39 8.26 -3.09
CA LEU A 91 -6.50 8.78 -2.28
C LEU A 91 -6.97 10.16 -2.73
N GLU A 92 -6.04 11.02 -3.14
CA GLU A 92 -6.34 12.35 -3.66
C GLU A 92 -7.13 12.27 -4.98
N ASN A 93 -6.73 11.39 -5.90
CA ASN A 93 -7.43 11.17 -7.16
C ASN A 93 -8.84 10.61 -6.95
N GLU A 94 -9.00 9.69 -5.99
CA GLU A 94 -10.29 9.12 -5.58
C GLU A 94 -11.11 10.07 -4.68
N LYS A 95 -10.59 11.28 -4.38
CA LYS A 95 -11.22 12.29 -3.50
C LYS A 95 -11.57 11.76 -2.11
N LYS A 96 -10.81 10.80 -1.60
CA LYS A 96 -10.99 10.18 -0.28
C LYS A 96 -10.31 11.02 0.82
N TRP A 97 -10.80 12.24 1.02
CA TRP A 97 -10.16 13.24 1.89
C TRP A 97 -10.00 12.78 3.35
N GLU A 98 -10.98 12.06 3.89
CA GLU A 98 -10.91 11.56 5.27
C GLU A 98 -9.80 10.51 5.46
N GLU A 99 -9.62 9.63 4.47
CA GLU A 99 -8.57 8.60 4.50
C GLU A 99 -7.16 9.22 4.44
N ILE A 100 -7.00 10.37 3.78
CA ILE A 100 -5.73 11.12 3.74
C ILE A 100 -5.36 11.61 5.15
N ILE A 101 -6.31 12.18 5.88
CA ILE A 101 -6.06 12.65 7.26
C ILE A 101 -5.76 11.46 8.18
N TYR A 102 -6.52 10.37 8.04
CA TYR A 102 -6.26 9.15 8.81
C TYR A 102 -4.88 8.54 8.52
N THR A 103 -4.39 8.69 7.29
CA THR A 103 -3.05 8.25 6.87
C THR A 103 -1.95 8.96 7.65
N GLU A 104 -2.10 10.26 7.95
CA GLU A 104 -1.14 11.02 8.76
C GLU A 104 -1.02 10.45 10.19
N GLN A 105 -2.15 10.09 10.81
CA GLN A 105 -2.14 9.48 12.15
C GLN A 105 -1.37 8.16 12.18
N LYS A 106 -1.51 7.35 11.13
CA LYS A 106 -0.75 6.09 10.98
C LYS A 106 0.74 6.32 10.81
N LEU A 107 1.15 7.47 10.27
CA LEU A 107 2.55 7.86 10.09
C LEU A 107 3.16 8.55 11.33
N SER A 108 2.45 8.61 12.46
CA SER A 108 2.96 9.20 13.71
C SER A 108 4.30 8.62 14.19
N TYR A 109 4.55 7.33 13.92
CA TYR A 109 5.80 6.64 14.26
C TYR A 109 6.86 6.66 13.16
N ALA A 110 6.57 7.24 11.99
CA ALA A 110 7.50 7.27 10.88
C ALA A 110 8.61 8.33 11.09
N PRO A 111 9.77 8.19 10.41
CA PRO A 111 10.77 9.24 10.35
C PRO A 111 10.22 10.53 9.73
N ASP A 112 10.81 11.67 10.11
CA ASP A 112 10.37 12.99 9.65
C ASP A 112 10.41 13.17 8.13
N SER A 113 11.35 12.51 7.47
CA SER A 113 11.47 12.51 6.00
C SER A 113 10.20 11.97 5.33
N ILE A 114 9.55 10.97 5.93
CA ILE A 114 8.31 10.35 5.42
C ILE A 114 7.09 11.15 5.90
N LYS A 115 7.07 11.61 7.17
CA LYS A 115 6.00 12.46 7.70
C LYS A 115 5.79 13.74 6.88
N LYS A 116 6.85 14.34 6.36
CA LYS A 116 6.75 15.54 5.52
C LYS A 116 5.95 15.31 4.23
N LEU A 117 5.89 14.07 3.73
CA LEU A 117 5.13 13.74 2.51
C LEU A 117 3.61 13.86 2.70
N SER A 118 3.09 13.62 3.90
CA SER A 118 1.64 13.69 4.15
C SER A 118 1.12 15.11 4.37
N LYS A 119 1.98 16.07 4.75
CA LYS A 119 1.54 17.43 5.14
C LYS A 119 0.73 18.14 4.05
N ILE A 120 1.28 18.22 2.84
CA ILE A 120 0.64 18.95 1.73
C ILE A 120 -0.72 18.29 1.34
N PRO A 121 -0.81 16.96 1.12
CA PRO A 121 -2.09 16.31 0.88
C PRO A 121 -3.10 16.47 2.01
N VAL A 122 -2.65 16.43 3.27
CA VAL A 122 -3.52 16.59 4.45
C VAL A 122 -4.10 18.00 4.53
N ASP A 123 -3.26 19.04 4.39
CA ASP A 123 -3.71 20.43 4.40
C ASP A 123 -4.79 20.65 3.33
N LYS A 124 -4.55 20.11 2.12
CA LYS A 124 -5.52 20.14 1.02
C LYS A 124 -6.80 19.37 1.34
N ALA A 125 -6.70 18.20 1.96
CA ALA A 125 -7.86 17.41 2.38
C ALA A 125 -8.71 18.14 3.42
N ILE A 126 -8.07 18.80 4.40
CA ILE A 126 -8.73 19.62 5.42
C ILE A 126 -9.47 20.79 4.77
N GLU A 127 -8.83 21.49 3.82
CA GLU A 127 -9.46 22.61 3.09
C GLU A 127 -10.70 22.13 2.30
N LYS A 128 -10.60 20.99 1.61
CA LYS A 128 -11.72 20.40 0.86
C LYS A 128 -12.87 19.98 1.76
N LEU A 129 -12.60 19.37 2.92
CA LEU A 129 -13.62 18.96 3.87
C LEU A 129 -14.31 20.16 4.53
N LYS A 130 -13.56 21.23 4.87
CA LYS A 130 -14.14 22.49 5.39
C LYS A 130 -15.12 23.11 4.39
N THR A 131 -14.77 23.11 3.10
CA THR A 131 -15.61 23.67 2.03
C THR A 131 -16.86 22.81 1.76
N SER A 132 -16.80 21.50 2.02
CA SER A 132 -17.87 20.54 1.73
C SER A 132 -18.99 20.48 2.77
N SER A 133 -18.94 21.25 3.88
CA SER A 133 -19.83 21.16 5.06
C SER A 133 -19.86 19.80 5.80
N ALA A 134 -19.20 18.77 5.26
CA ALA A 134 -19.11 17.41 5.79
C ALA A 134 -17.81 17.20 6.57
N LEU A 135 -17.64 17.91 7.69
CA LEU A 135 -16.52 17.63 8.58
C LEU A 135 -16.83 16.40 9.45
N PRO A 136 -15.99 15.35 9.45
CA PRO A 136 -16.22 14.17 10.29
C PRO A 136 -16.26 14.53 11.78
N ASP A 137 -17.16 13.91 12.54
CA ASP A 137 -17.36 14.26 13.97
C ASP A 137 -16.10 14.01 14.82
N TRP A 138 -15.26 13.05 14.46
CA TRP A 138 -13.99 12.82 15.15
C TRP A 138 -12.96 13.95 14.91
N LEU A 139 -13.05 14.64 13.78
CA LEU A 139 -12.20 15.79 13.45
C LEU A 139 -12.68 17.07 14.18
N LYS A 140 -13.99 17.19 14.44
CA LYS A 140 -14.54 18.27 15.27
C LYS A 140 -14.07 18.17 16.72
N ASN A 141 -13.91 16.94 17.22
CA ASN A 141 -13.58 16.66 18.61
C ASN A 141 -12.07 16.58 18.90
N ASN A 142 -11.23 16.47 17.85
CA ASN A 142 -9.77 16.52 17.96
C ASN A 142 -9.22 17.47 16.88
N PRO A 143 -9.35 18.79 17.05
CA PRO A 143 -8.79 19.73 16.10
C PRO A 143 -7.27 19.55 16.06
N VAL A 144 -6.76 19.08 14.93
CA VAL A 144 -5.33 19.11 14.64
C VAL A 144 -4.92 20.58 14.69
N GLU A 145 -4.05 20.96 15.63
CA GLU A 145 -3.53 22.32 15.79
C GLU A 145 -2.63 22.69 14.58
N HIS A 146 -3.23 22.87 13.40
CA HIS A 146 -2.56 23.42 12.24
C HIS A 146 -2.90 24.91 12.11
N ARG A 147 -1.87 25.73 12.39
CA ARG A 147 -1.80 27.14 12.03
C ARG A 147 -1.89 27.26 10.51
N LEU A 148 -3.03 27.67 9.96
CA LEU A 148 -3.13 28.17 8.59
C LEU A 148 -3.89 29.52 8.56
N PRO A 149 -3.52 30.46 7.67
CA PRO A 149 -4.03 31.82 7.63
C PRO A 149 -5.42 31.88 6.97
N GLN A 150 -6.29 32.73 7.50
CA GLN A 150 -7.66 32.93 7.01
C GLN A 150 -7.70 33.70 5.69
N VAL A 151 -8.51 33.23 4.73
CA VAL A 151 -8.94 33.98 3.54
C VAL A 151 -10.44 33.75 3.32
N GLU A 152 -11.22 34.82 3.49
CA GLU A 152 -12.63 35.04 3.10
C GLU A 152 -12.74 35.20 1.56
N SER A 153 -13.84 35.09 0.80
CA SER A 153 -15.27 34.82 0.97
C SER A 153 -15.90 34.75 -0.45
N GLY A 154 -17.15 34.26 -0.55
CA GLY A 154 -18.18 34.83 -1.44
C GLY A 154 -18.47 34.11 -2.77
N ILE A 155 -19.75 33.82 -3.03
CA ILE A 155 -20.53 34.20 -4.23
C ILE A 155 -22.00 33.74 -4.07
N ASN A 156 -22.91 34.70 -4.24
CA ASN A 156 -24.37 34.61 -4.32
C ASN A 156 -24.82 34.86 -5.79
N GLU A 157 -26.13 34.65 -6.03
CA GLU A 157 -27.03 35.27 -7.04
C GLU A 157 -27.41 34.53 -8.36
N SER A 158 -28.60 33.90 -8.27
CA SER A 158 -29.85 34.04 -9.07
C SER A 158 -29.89 34.73 -10.45
N ALA A 159 -30.71 34.17 -11.35
CA ALA A 159 -31.31 34.84 -12.51
C ALA A 159 -32.81 34.49 -12.65
N SER A 160 -33.68 35.50 -12.76
CA SER A 160 -35.11 35.41 -13.07
C SER A 160 -35.43 36.18 -14.36
N VAL A 161 -36.31 35.61 -15.20
CA VAL A 161 -36.66 36.13 -16.54
C VAL A 161 -38.05 36.78 -16.51
N SER A 162 -38.14 38.02 -16.99
CA SER A 162 -39.36 38.84 -17.09
C SER A 162 -40.02 38.76 -18.47
N ILE A 163 -41.36 38.67 -18.53
CA ILE A 163 -42.19 38.67 -19.76
C ILE A 163 -42.82 40.07 -19.97
N PRO A 164 -42.85 40.63 -21.19
CA PRO A 164 -43.44 41.93 -21.47
C PRO A 164 -44.98 41.86 -21.60
N LYS A 165 -45.67 42.89 -21.08
CA LYS A 165 -47.11 43.12 -21.25
C LYS A 165 -47.32 44.15 -22.35
N GLU A 166 -47.92 43.76 -23.47
CA GLU A 166 -48.50 44.70 -24.43
C GLU A 166 -50.00 44.48 -24.57
N SER A 167 -50.73 45.59 -24.44
CA SER A 167 -52.18 45.72 -24.46
C SER A 167 -52.64 46.13 -25.86
N GLY A 168 -53.10 45.16 -26.64
CA GLY A 168 -53.94 45.36 -27.82
C GLY A 168 -55.20 44.49 -27.67
N VAL A 169 -56.38 45.05 -27.92
CA VAL A 169 -57.65 44.30 -27.87
C VAL A 169 -57.71 43.37 -29.08
N LEU A 170 -57.14 42.17 -28.94
CA LEU A 170 -57.30 41.06 -29.87
C LEU A 170 -58.77 40.63 -29.88
N THR A 171 -59.36 40.51 -31.07
CA THR A 171 -60.68 39.93 -31.31
C THR A 171 -60.73 38.47 -30.85
N ILE A 172 -61.93 37.95 -30.61
CA ILE A 172 -62.12 36.59 -30.07
C ILE A 172 -61.60 35.55 -31.08
N GLU A 173 -61.80 35.75 -32.38
CA GLU A 173 -61.22 34.92 -33.44
C GLU A 173 -59.68 34.85 -33.40
N ASP A 174 -58.98 35.97 -33.23
CA ASP A 174 -57.52 35.99 -33.20
C ASP A 174 -56.96 35.22 -31.99
N LYS A 175 -57.66 35.30 -30.85
CA LYS A 175 -57.31 34.51 -29.65
C LYS A 175 -57.50 33.01 -29.87
N ILE A 176 -58.53 32.60 -30.61
CA ILE A 176 -58.78 31.18 -30.93
C ILE A 176 -57.68 30.65 -31.86
N GLN A 177 -57.29 31.40 -32.90
CA GLN A 177 -56.20 31.00 -33.79
C GLN A 177 -54.86 30.88 -33.06
N ILE A 178 -54.52 31.86 -32.21
CA ILE A 178 -53.28 31.80 -31.41
C ILE A 178 -53.30 30.58 -30.48
N LEU A 179 -54.43 30.25 -29.86
CA LEU A 179 -54.55 29.06 -29.01
C LEU A 179 -54.43 27.75 -29.80
N GLU A 180 -54.95 27.69 -31.02
CA GLU A 180 -54.81 26.52 -31.89
C GLU A 180 -53.36 26.32 -32.37
N GLU A 181 -52.67 27.40 -32.73
CA GLU A 181 -51.24 27.36 -33.06
C GLU A 181 -50.40 26.95 -31.85
N GLN A 182 -50.64 27.53 -30.67
CA GLN A 182 -49.97 27.12 -29.44
C GLN A 182 -50.21 25.64 -29.13
N ARG A 183 -51.44 25.14 -29.35
CA ARG A 183 -51.77 23.72 -29.15
C ARG A 183 -51.06 22.82 -30.15
N LYS A 184 -50.89 23.26 -31.41
CA LYS A 184 -50.16 22.52 -32.44
C LYS A 184 -48.66 22.45 -32.11
N ILE A 185 -48.06 23.59 -31.74
CA ILE A 185 -46.66 23.69 -31.28
C ILE A 185 -46.45 22.79 -30.05
N PHE A 186 -47.37 22.81 -29.09
CA PHE A 186 -47.28 21.98 -27.89
C PHE A 186 -47.39 20.48 -28.20
N LYS A 187 -48.26 20.08 -29.13
CA LYS A 187 -48.34 18.67 -29.58
C LYS A 187 -47.06 18.20 -30.25
N GLU A 188 -46.48 19.04 -31.11
CA GLU A 188 -45.22 18.74 -31.80
C GLU A 188 -44.05 18.65 -30.81
N PHE A 189 -44.03 19.55 -29.82
CA PHE A 189 -43.10 19.48 -28.69
C PHE A 189 -43.22 18.18 -27.89
N LEU A 190 -44.44 17.76 -27.52
CA LEU A 190 -44.67 16.50 -26.79
C LEU A 190 -44.27 15.27 -27.62
N TYR A 191 -44.49 15.30 -28.93
CA TYR A 191 -44.06 14.22 -29.83
C TYR A 191 -42.53 14.13 -29.88
N ASN A 192 -41.85 15.27 -30.03
CA ASN A 192 -40.39 15.33 -30.04
C ASN A 192 -39.77 14.92 -28.69
N MET A 193 -40.38 15.31 -27.57
CA MET A 193 -39.95 14.82 -26.25
C MET A 193 -40.05 13.29 -26.15
N LYS A 194 -41.20 12.71 -26.52
CA LYS A 194 -41.37 11.24 -26.47
C LYS A 194 -40.38 10.51 -27.37
N LYS A 195 -40.05 11.08 -28.53
CA LYS A 195 -39.03 10.52 -29.44
C LYS A 195 -37.64 10.58 -28.80
N MET A 196 -37.27 11.73 -28.22
CA MET A 196 -35.99 11.93 -27.54
C MET A 196 -35.84 11.02 -26.32
N GLU A 197 -36.91 10.83 -25.54
CA GLU A 197 -36.92 9.92 -24.39
C GLU A 197 -36.66 8.47 -24.80
N LYS A 198 -37.28 8.02 -25.91
CA LYS A 198 -37.01 6.69 -26.49
C LYS A 198 -35.58 6.55 -27.01
N GLU A 199 -35.01 7.60 -27.60
CA GLU A 199 -33.61 7.60 -28.04
C GLU A 199 -32.64 7.55 -26.85
N GLN A 200 -32.91 8.32 -25.79
CA GLN A 200 -32.13 8.25 -24.54
C GLN A 200 -32.24 6.88 -23.87
N GLU A 201 -33.40 6.23 -23.91
CA GLU A 201 -33.57 4.88 -23.38
C GLU A 201 -32.75 3.85 -24.16
N LYS A 202 -32.70 3.95 -25.50
CA LYS A 202 -31.81 3.12 -26.33
C LYS A 202 -30.33 3.34 -26.00
N ILE A 203 -29.92 4.60 -25.80
CA ILE A 203 -28.54 4.92 -25.41
C ILE A 203 -28.22 4.29 -24.05
N ARG A 204 -29.07 4.49 -23.04
CA ARG A 204 -28.89 3.88 -21.71
C ARG A 204 -28.81 2.36 -21.75
N TYR A 205 -29.58 1.72 -22.63
CA TYR A 205 -29.51 0.27 -22.81
C TYR A 205 -28.18 -0.17 -23.42
N SER A 206 -27.74 0.48 -24.51
CA SER A 206 -26.44 0.18 -25.13
C SER A 206 -25.25 0.44 -24.20
N GLU A 207 -25.32 1.48 -23.36
CA GLU A 207 -24.29 1.75 -22.35
C GLU A 207 -24.22 0.61 -21.33
N ARG A 208 -25.37 0.11 -20.83
CA ARG A 208 -25.42 -1.01 -19.90
C ARG A 208 -24.78 -2.28 -20.50
N GLU A 209 -25.12 -2.63 -21.74
CA GLU A 209 -24.50 -3.77 -22.43
C GLU A 209 -22.98 -3.61 -22.56
N LEU A 210 -22.52 -2.40 -22.90
CA LEU A 210 -21.09 -2.11 -23.02
C LEU A 210 -20.37 -2.18 -21.67
N TYR A 211 -21.01 -1.70 -20.60
CA TYR A 211 -20.50 -1.82 -19.23
C TYR A 211 -20.43 -3.28 -18.77
N GLU A 212 -21.45 -4.08 -19.05
CA GLU A 212 -21.46 -5.51 -18.72
C GLU A 212 -20.35 -6.25 -19.48
N LYS A 213 -20.19 -5.97 -20.78
CA LYS A 213 -19.12 -6.55 -21.58
C LYS A 213 -17.73 -6.19 -21.03
N LYS A 214 -17.50 -4.91 -20.73
CA LYS A 214 -16.22 -4.44 -20.17
C LYS A 214 -15.94 -5.03 -18.79
N ARG A 215 -16.99 -5.23 -17.98
CA ARG A 215 -16.87 -5.90 -16.68
C ARG A 215 -16.44 -7.35 -16.84
N LEU A 216 -17.06 -8.10 -17.76
CA LEU A 216 -16.69 -9.49 -18.05
C LEU A 216 -15.25 -9.59 -18.57
N GLU A 217 -14.82 -8.68 -19.45
CA GLU A 217 -13.44 -8.63 -19.94
C GLU A 217 -12.44 -8.38 -18.79
N MET A 218 -12.75 -7.47 -17.86
CA MET A 218 -11.90 -7.24 -16.68
C MET A 218 -11.85 -8.46 -15.74
N ASP A 219 -12.98 -9.13 -15.53
CA ASP A 219 -13.03 -10.30 -14.67
C ASP A 219 -12.25 -11.48 -15.28
N LEU A 220 -12.31 -11.66 -16.60
CA LEU A 220 -11.47 -12.63 -17.32
C LEU A 220 -9.98 -12.28 -17.21
N ALA A 221 -9.61 -11.01 -17.41
CA ALA A 221 -8.23 -10.55 -17.28
C ALA A 221 -7.68 -10.76 -15.86
N LYS A 222 -8.51 -10.56 -14.82
CA LYS A 222 -8.14 -10.87 -13.44
C LYS A 222 -7.88 -12.35 -13.22
N ILE A 223 -8.73 -13.22 -13.75
CA ILE A 223 -8.56 -14.67 -13.64
C ILE A 223 -7.27 -15.11 -14.35
N GLU A 224 -6.97 -14.55 -15.53
CA GLU A 224 -5.74 -14.83 -16.27
C GLU A 224 -4.50 -14.38 -15.49
N ALA A 225 -4.50 -13.15 -14.97
CA ALA A 225 -3.41 -12.62 -14.15
C ALA A 225 -3.20 -13.44 -12.85
N ASP A 226 -4.27 -13.88 -12.19
CA ASP A 226 -4.18 -14.74 -11.00
C ASP A 226 -3.59 -16.12 -11.34
N ASN A 227 -3.92 -16.66 -12.51
CA ASN A 227 -3.36 -17.93 -12.97
C ASN A 227 -1.87 -17.82 -13.30
N GLU A 228 -1.46 -16.74 -13.97
CA GLU A 228 -0.04 -16.44 -14.22
C GLU A 228 0.74 -16.25 -12.91
N LEU A 229 0.16 -15.52 -11.96
CA LEU A 229 0.77 -15.32 -10.64
C LEU A 229 0.92 -16.64 -9.89
N ARG A 230 -0.10 -17.51 -9.90
CA ARG A 230 -0.02 -18.86 -9.30
C ARG A 230 1.08 -19.70 -9.94
N LYS A 231 1.25 -19.61 -11.26
CA LYS A 231 2.34 -20.31 -11.97
C LYS A 231 3.71 -19.78 -11.54
N TYR A 232 3.88 -18.46 -11.50
CA TYR A 232 5.13 -17.82 -11.06
C TYR A 232 5.47 -18.15 -9.59
N ILE A 233 4.47 -18.15 -8.70
CA ILE A 233 4.66 -18.58 -7.30
C ILE A 233 5.07 -20.06 -7.25
N GLY A 234 4.46 -20.91 -8.07
CA GLY A 234 4.83 -22.32 -8.18
C GLY A 234 6.31 -22.51 -8.57
N GLU A 235 6.77 -21.77 -9.58
CA GLU A 235 8.16 -21.78 -10.03
C GLU A 235 9.13 -21.32 -8.92
N ILE A 236 8.82 -20.21 -8.24
CA ILE A 236 9.63 -19.73 -7.09
C ILE A 236 9.68 -20.76 -5.96
N VAL A 237 8.56 -21.39 -5.64
CA VAL A 237 8.50 -22.40 -4.56
C VAL A 237 9.33 -23.63 -4.94
N GLU A 238 9.27 -24.08 -6.19
CA GLU A 238 10.11 -25.17 -6.66
C GLU A 238 11.60 -24.83 -6.62
N ASP A 239 11.98 -23.63 -7.06
CA ASP A 239 13.37 -23.19 -7.03
C ASP A 239 13.90 -23.02 -5.60
N ASN A 240 13.08 -22.47 -4.71
CA ASN A 240 13.40 -22.41 -3.28
C ASN A 240 13.54 -23.79 -2.66
N LYS A 241 12.68 -24.75 -3.03
CA LYS A 241 12.80 -26.14 -2.57
C LYS A 241 14.10 -26.77 -3.07
N ARG A 242 14.46 -26.57 -4.35
CA ARG A 242 15.74 -27.05 -4.91
C ARG A 242 16.94 -26.42 -4.20
N ASN A 243 16.90 -25.12 -3.95
CA ASN A 243 17.98 -24.40 -3.25
C ASN A 243 18.10 -24.83 -1.79
N THR A 244 16.97 -24.99 -1.09
CA THR A 244 16.95 -25.49 0.29
C THR A 244 17.55 -26.89 0.37
N ASN A 245 17.20 -27.78 -0.57
CA ASN A 245 17.80 -29.12 -0.63
C ASN A 245 19.31 -29.06 -0.86
N LYS A 246 19.81 -28.17 -1.73
CA LYS A 246 21.26 -27.96 -1.93
C LYS A 246 21.95 -27.49 -0.64
N ILE A 247 21.35 -26.54 0.07
CA ILE A 247 21.89 -26.02 1.34
C ILE A 247 21.95 -27.14 2.39
N ILE A 248 20.88 -27.94 2.54
CA ILE A 248 20.85 -29.07 3.48
C ILE A 248 21.98 -30.06 3.16
N ILE A 249 22.18 -30.41 1.89
CA ILE A 249 23.26 -31.30 1.47
C ILE A 249 24.64 -30.70 1.81
N MET A 250 24.87 -29.42 1.52
CA MET A 250 26.13 -28.75 1.86
C MET A 250 26.40 -28.73 3.37
N VAL A 251 25.37 -28.46 4.19
CA VAL A 251 25.48 -28.48 5.65
C VAL A 251 25.81 -29.87 6.17
N LEU A 252 25.17 -30.92 5.63
CA LEU A 252 25.46 -32.31 5.99
C LEU A 252 26.91 -32.70 5.64
N ILE A 253 27.40 -32.28 4.46
CA ILE A 253 28.80 -32.50 4.06
C ILE A 253 29.75 -31.77 5.02
N ALA A 254 29.51 -30.50 5.32
CA ALA A 254 30.35 -29.72 6.24
C ALA A 254 30.36 -30.33 7.65
N ALA A 255 29.20 -30.77 8.16
CA ALA A 255 29.09 -31.45 9.44
C ALA A 255 29.88 -32.77 9.46
N SER A 256 29.84 -33.53 8.36
CA SER A 256 30.59 -34.78 8.23
C SER A 256 32.11 -34.55 8.29
N ILE A 257 32.60 -33.53 7.57
CA ILE A 257 34.02 -33.14 7.57
C ILE A 257 34.43 -32.70 8.98
N PHE A 258 33.60 -31.89 9.64
CA PHE A 258 33.86 -31.43 11.00
C PHE A 258 33.97 -32.60 11.99
N CYS A 259 33.09 -33.60 11.91
CA CYS A 259 33.16 -34.81 12.73
C CYS A 259 34.45 -35.62 12.48
N ILE A 260 34.91 -35.71 11.23
CA ILE A 260 36.18 -36.37 10.88
C ILE A 260 37.37 -35.59 11.47
N CYS A 261 37.36 -34.25 11.39
CA CYS A 261 38.39 -33.42 12.00
C CYS A 261 38.42 -33.56 13.53
N LEU A 262 37.26 -33.61 14.20
CA LEU A 262 37.21 -33.81 15.65
C LEU A 262 37.74 -35.19 16.06
N THR A 263 37.34 -36.25 15.36
CA THR A 263 37.78 -37.61 15.67
C THR A 263 39.29 -37.78 15.47
N THR A 264 39.86 -37.22 14.41
CA THR A 264 41.33 -37.23 14.18
C THR A 264 42.09 -36.47 15.27
N VAL A 265 41.61 -35.31 15.71
CA VAL A 265 42.21 -34.57 16.84
C VAL A 265 42.18 -35.40 18.12
N ILE A 266 41.06 -36.07 18.43
CA ILE A 266 40.95 -36.94 19.61
C ILE A 266 41.95 -38.09 19.53
N ILE A 267 42.07 -38.76 18.38
CA ILE A 267 43.03 -39.87 18.19
C ILE A 267 44.47 -39.39 18.42
N VAL A 268 44.86 -38.25 17.85
CA VAL A 268 46.20 -37.66 18.04
C VAL A 268 46.45 -37.35 19.52
N LEU A 269 45.48 -36.76 20.22
CA LEU A 269 45.61 -36.47 21.65
C LEU A 269 45.78 -37.74 22.50
N VAL A 270 45.05 -38.82 22.17
CA VAL A 270 45.18 -40.11 22.86
C VAL A 270 46.56 -40.72 22.62
N LEU A 271 47.05 -40.72 21.37
CA LEU A 271 48.37 -41.24 21.02
C LEU A 271 49.49 -40.46 21.71
N VAL A 272 49.45 -39.12 21.70
CA VAL A 272 50.43 -38.27 22.38
C VAL A 272 50.42 -38.52 23.89
N ASN A 273 49.25 -38.69 24.50
CA ASN A 273 49.13 -38.97 25.92
C ASN A 273 49.64 -40.37 26.28
N LYS A 274 49.44 -41.37 25.41
CA LYS A 274 50.00 -42.72 25.59
C LYS A 274 51.53 -42.71 25.52
N ASN A 275 52.10 -41.98 24.56
CA ASN A 275 53.55 -41.88 24.40
C ASN A 275 54.23 -41.18 25.60
N LYS A 276 53.56 -40.22 26.25
CA LYS A 276 54.09 -39.56 27.46
C LYS A 276 54.09 -40.44 28.72
N ARG A 277 53.35 -41.55 28.72
CA ARG A 277 53.25 -42.47 29.87
C ARG A 277 54.15 -43.70 29.76
N SER A 278 54.60 -44.02 28.54
CA SER A 278 55.62 -45.04 28.30
C SER A 278 57.01 -44.47 28.51
#